data_AF-A0A957IBE8-F1
#
_entry.id   AF-A0A957IBE8-F1
#
_cell.length_a   1.000
_cell.length_b   1.000
_cell.length_c   1.000
_cell.angle_alpha   90.00
_cell.angle_beta   90.00
_cell.angle_gamma   90.00
#
_symmetry.space_group_name_H-M   'P 1'
#
loop_
_entity.id
_entity.type
_entity.pdbx_description
1 polymer ?
#
loop_
_entity_poly.entity_id
_entity_poly.type
_entity_poly.pdbx_seq_one_letter_code
_entity_poly.pdbx_strand_id
1 'polypeptide(L)'
;RWRGLVVGYGAFEAKLALETMAAPAGLVYQIGNDYWQTDANGDPQLLIAHDGRLSLNPSATLALAAEAADDLVTMFNLSDGSSEVIDLDGRLMTSSNRVVWLDEETAVLLLTEERSLSQGTNGFPALLNTSSKTVTKLNLELSIYAQPTASPDGTITFGVNEAGELQLWQDGQLATASIAALETWPNHFGHPHLSPNGRLVIGTSTSEAEPGRIVYLLASMDQPDSKILHAIHAIPTDAAIPWHIVWSPDGQFVALSPPSWDFVEAGYWLVSADGTSKIFLGPGPDAIIWGSGFSAPVWLDAERVVFSAVWDGKAGLQLYDLATNERFWLDTPQFAVTLHDGLRLAEGQMISPVQLATGLE
;
A
#
# COMPACT_ATOMS: atom_id res chain seq x y z
N ARG A 1 30.06 0.16 -21.21
CA ARG A 1 30.09 1.60 -20.86
C ARG A 1 28.89 2.26 -21.52
N TRP A 2 27.75 2.34 -20.83
CA TRP A 2 26.63 3.15 -21.28
C TRP A 2 26.77 4.52 -20.62
N ARG A 3 27.00 5.54 -21.45
CA ARG A 3 26.94 6.97 -21.11
C ARG A 3 25.56 7.43 -21.59
N GLY A 4 24.76 8.00 -20.69
CA GLY A 4 23.31 8.15 -20.85
C GLY A 4 22.83 9.26 -21.79
N LEU A 5 21.52 9.20 -22.02
CA LEU A 5 20.48 10.25 -22.07
C LEU A 5 19.50 9.97 -23.21
N VAL A 6 18.26 9.64 -22.88
CA VAL A 6 17.12 9.93 -23.77
C VAL A 6 16.07 10.65 -22.94
N VAL A 7 15.96 11.95 -23.17
CA VAL A 7 14.77 12.74 -22.88
C VAL A 7 13.89 12.63 -24.12
N GLY A 8 12.67 12.15 -23.94
CA GLY A 8 11.61 12.19 -24.95
C GLY A 8 10.40 12.91 -24.40
N TYR A 9 10.22 14.17 -24.79
CA TYR A 9 8.90 14.81 -24.82
C TYR A 9 8.34 14.57 -26.23
N GLY A 10 7.28 13.76 -26.33
CA GLY A 10 6.60 13.41 -27.57
C GLY A 10 5.70 12.21 -27.36
N ALA A 11 4.51 12.21 -28.00
CA ALA A 11 3.57 11.10 -27.94
C ALA A 11 4.23 9.82 -28.47
N PHE A 12 4.58 8.93 -27.54
CA PHE A 12 5.05 7.59 -27.86
C PHE A 12 3.81 6.70 -28.01
N GLU A 13 3.23 6.65 -29.21
CA GLU A 13 2.23 5.62 -29.56
C GLU A 13 2.95 4.28 -29.77
N ALA A 14 3.34 3.63 -28.67
CA ALA A 14 3.62 2.20 -28.73
C ALA A 14 2.25 1.50 -28.70
N LYS A 15 1.69 1.22 -29.89
CA LYS A 15 0.47 0.40 -30.04
C LYS A 15 0.74 -1.05 -29.67
N LEU A 16 0.99 -1.31 -28.40
CA LEU A 16 0.72 -2.59 -27.78
C LEU A 16 -0.79 -2.60 -27.52
N ALA A 17 -1.53 -3.15 -28.48
CA ALA A 17 -2.93 -3.47 -28.28
C ALA A 17 -3.00 -4.56 -27.22
N LEU A 18 -3.03 -4.17 -25.95
CA LEU A 18 -3.29 -5.10 -24.86
C LEU A 18 -4.73 -5.61 -25.03
N GLU A 19 -4.91 -6.91 -24.86
CA GLU A 19 -6.23 -7.51 -24.85
C GLU A 19 -7.02 -6.97 -23.65
N THR A 20 -8.33 -6.81 -23.84
CA THR A 20 -9.25 -6.42 -22.78
C THR A 20 -9.94 -7.67 -22.26
N MET A 21 -9.95 -7.85 -20.95
CA MET A 21 -10.65 -8.95 -20.29
C MET A 21 -11.64 -8.42 -19.28
N ALA A 22 -12.70 -9.18 -18.99
CA ALA A 22 -13.63 -8.83 -17.92
C ALA A 22 -12.88 -8.72 -16.59
N ALA A 23 -13.26 -7.73 -15.78
CA ALA A 23 -12.72 -7.61 -14.44
C ALA A 23 -13.14 -8.83 -13.59
N PRO A 24 -12.23 -9.39 -12.77
CA PRO A 24 -12.50 -10.57 -11.95
C PRO A 24 -13.59 -10.26 -10.93
N ALA A 25 -14.47 -11.22 -10.64
CA ALA A 25 -15.52 -11.07 -9.62
C ALA A 25 -14.93 -10.73 -8.24
N GLY A 26 -15.63 -9.89 -7.49
CA GLY A 26 -15.23 -9.47 -6.14
C GLY A 26 -14.21 -8.33 -6.09
N LEU A 27 -13.64 -7.90 -7.23
CA LEU A 27 -12.71 -6.77 -7.30
C LEU A 27 -13.40 -5.48 -6.84
N VAL A 28 -12.96 -4.95 -5.70
CA VAL A 28 -13.41 -3.64 -5.19
C VAL A 28 -12.48 -2.56 -5.71
N TYR A 29 -13.00 -1.48 -6.30
CA TYR A 29 -12.24 -0.33 -6.81
C TYR A 29 -12.99 0.99 -6.58
N GLN A 30 -12.28 2.12 -6.69
CA GLN A 30 -12.86 3.45 -6.46
C GLN A 30 -12.88 4.27 -7.76
N ILE A 31 -14.00 4.94 -8.02
CA ILE A 31 -14.18 5.93 -9.09
C ILE A 31 -14.71 7.21 -8.46
N GLY A 32 -13.91 8.29 -8.48
CA GLY A 32 -14.26 9.51 -7.75
C GLY A 32 -14.43 9.21 -6.26
N ASN A 33 -15.62 9.50 -5.72
CA ASN A 33 -15.96 9.28 -4.32
C ASN A 33 -16.77 7.99 -4.11
N ASP A 34 -16.91 7.17 -5.16
CA ASP A 34 -17.73 5.97 -5.13
C ASP A 34 -16.84 4.73 -5.15
N TYR A 35 -17.14 3.79 -4.26
CA TYR A 35 -16.55 2.46 -4.21
C TYR A 35 -17.47 1.49 -4.93
N TRP A 36 -16.90 0.69 -5.82
CA TRP A 36 -17.58 -0.26 -6.69
C TRP A 36 -16.99 -1.65 -6.47
N GLN A 37 -17.80 -2.68 -6.67
CA GLN A 37 -17.37 -4.08 -6.69
C GLN A 37 -17.83 -4.74 -7.99
N THR A 38 -17.01 -5.61 -8.58
CA THR A 38 -17.45 -6.47 -9.67
C THR A 38 -18.27 -7.64 -9.14
N ASP A 39 -19.44 -7.89 -9.73
CA ASP A 39 -20.25 -9.06 -9.37
C ASP A 39 -19.75 -10.35 -10.03
N ALA A 40 -20.47 -11.45 -9.80
CA ALA A 40 -20.13 -12.77 -10.34
C ALA A 40 -20.15 -12.84 -11.88
N ASN A 41 -20.80 -11.90 -12.56
CA ASN A 41 -20.82 -11.79 -14.02
C ASN A 41 -19.73 -10.85 -14.55
N GLY A 42 -18.97 -10.19 -13.67
CA GLY A 42 -18.00 -9.15 -14.01
C GLY A 42 -18.63 -7.76 -14.18
N ASP A 43 -19.91 -7.59 -13.85
CA ASP A 43 -20.60 -6.31 -13.96
C ASP A 43 -20.30 -5.43 -12.73
N PRO A 44 -20.18 -4.10 -12.89
CA PRO A 44 -19.98 -3.18 -11.77
C PRO A 44 -21.22 -3.07 -10.88
N GLN A 45 -21.02 -3.09 -9.56
CA GLN A 45 -22.05 -2.80 -8.58
C GLN A 45 -21.55 -1.70 -7.65
N LEU A 46 -22.35 -0.65 -7.43
CA LEU A 46 -22.01 0.39 -6.46
C LEU A 46 -22.04 -0.24 -5.07
N LEU A 47 -20.91 -0.21 -4.38
CA LEU A 47 -20.77 -0.74 -3.04
C LEU A 47 -21.15 0.33 -2.01
N ILE A 48 -20.52 1.51 -2.11
CA ILE A 48 -20.80 2.64 -1.23
C ILE A 48 -20.32 3.96 -1.84
N ALA A 49 -21.06 5.05 -1.61
CA ALA A 49 -20.61 6.41 -1.91
C ALA A 49 -20.00 7.03 -0.63
N HIS A 50 -18.69 7.28 -0.63
CA HIS A 50 -17.97 7.85 0.52
C HIS A 50 -16.78 8.70 0.07
N ASP A 51 -16.80 9.98 0.46
CA ASP A 51 -15.74 10.96 0.18
C ASP A 51 -14.61 10.85 1.21
N GLY A 52 -13.88 9.74 1.15
CA GLY A 52 -12.80 9.43 2.09
C GLY A 52 -12.09 8.14 1.72
N ARG A 53 -11.11 7.74 2.54
CA ARG A 53 -10.37 6.48 2.34
C ARG A 53 -10.99 5.38 3.17
N LEU A 54 -11.41 4.31 2.50
CA LEU A 54 -11.84 3.07 3.16
C LEU A 54 -10.70 2.07 3.30
N SER A 55 -10.65 1.41 4.46
CA SER A 55 -9.89 0.18 4.65
C SER A 55 -10.85 -0.99 4.78
N LEU A 56 -10.79 -1.92 3.83
CA LEU A 56 -11.65 -3.10 3.75
C LEU A 56 -11.08 -4.24 4.59
N ASN A 57 -11.94 -4.97 5.31
CA ASN A 57 -11.53 -6.22 5.93
C ASN A 57 -11.20 -7.28 4.86
N PRO A 58 -10.56 -8.41 5.21
CA PRO A 58 -10.09 -9.38 4.21
C PRO A 58 -11.23 -9.95 3.33
N SER A 59 -12.41 -10.18 3.89
CA SER A 59 -13.59 -10.60 3.11
C SER A 59 -14.31 -9.49 2.35
N ALA A 60 -13.89 -8.22 2.50
CA ALA A 60 -14.57 -7.04 1.96
C ALA A 60 -16.06 -6.94 2.33
N THR A 61 -16.43 -7.45 3.50
CA THR A 61 -17.78 -7.34 4.07
C THR A 61 -17.93 -6.12 4.98
N LEU A 62 -16.82 -5.63 5.53
CA LEU A 62 -16.74 -4.43 6.35
C LEU A 62 -15.73 -3.44 5.77
N ALA A 63 -15.98 -2.16 5.98
CA ALA A 63 -15.02 -1.10 5.72
C ALA A 63 -14.90 -0.16 6.92
N LEU A 64 -13.70 0.36 7.17
CA LEU A 64 -13.45 1.41 8.16
C LEU A 64 -12.94 2.66 7.45
N ALA A 65 -13.55 3.81 7.74
CA ALA A 65 -13.04 5.14 7.45
C ALA A 65 -12.49 5.75 8.73
N ALA A 66 -11.18 6.03 8.76
CA ALA A 66 -10.55 6.76 9.86
C ALA A 66 -10.41 8.24 9.47
N GLU A 67 -11.27 9.07 10.03
CA GLU A 67 -11.39 10.50 9.70
C GLU A 67 -10.67 11.34 10.75
N ALA A 68 -9.36 11.51 10.58
CA ALA A 68 -8.55 12.15 11.62
C ALA A 68 -8.85 13.65 11.84
N ALA A 69 -9.56 14.31 10.92
CA ALA A 69 -10.05 15.68 11.14
C ALA A 69 -11.16 15.71 12.23
N ASP A 70 -11.91 14.63 12.33
CA ASP A 70 -13.09 14.49 13.17
C ASP A 70 -12.86 13.54 14.36
N ASP A 71 -11.63 13.00 14.49
CA ASP A 71 -11.21 12.07 15.55
C ASP A 71 -12.17 10.86 15.69
N LEU A 72 -12.77 10.40 14.58
CA LEU A 72 -13.75 9.32 14.56
C LEU A 72 -13.37 8.21 13.59
N VAL A 73 -13.92 7.02 13.85
CA VAL A 73 -13.92 5.91 12.91
C VAL A 73 -15.35 5.56 12.54
N THR A 74 -15.67 5.63 11.25
CA THR A 74 -16.94 5.13 10.73
C THR A 74 -16.75 3.71 10.20
N MET A 75 -17.55 2.79 10.71
CA MET A 75 -17.65 1.42 10.20
C MET A 75 -18.82 1.31 9.25
N PHE A 76 -18.58 0.72 8.09
CA PHE A 76 -19.60 0.43 7.08
C PHE A 76 -19.77 -1.08 6.97
N ASN A 77 -21.01 -1.55 7.04
CA ASN A 77 -21.37 -2.90 6.66
C ASN A 77 -21.76 -2.89 5.18
N LEU A 78 -20.93 -3.51 4.36
CA LEU A 78 -21.06 -3.46 2.91
C LEU A 78 -22.15 -4.40 2.39
N SER A 79 -22.62 -5.35 3.22
CA SER A 79 -23.68 -6.29 2.83
C SER A 79 -25.08 -5.67 2.84
N ASP A 80 -25.33 -4.70 3.73
CA ASP A 80 -26.61 -4.01 3.86
C ASP A 80 -26.53 -2.48 3.68
N GLY A 81 -25.32 -1.95 3.48
CA GLY A 81 -25.05 -0.53 3.28
C GLY A 81 -25.19 0.31 4.56
N SER A 82 -25.35 -0.32 5.72
CA SER A 82 -25.45 0.41 7.00
C SER A 82 -24.09 0.96 7.44
N SER A 83 -24.13 2.00 8.27
CA SER A 83 -22.92 2.58 8.87
C SER A 83 -23.13 2.94 10.32
N GLU A 84 -22.04 2.95 11.07
CA GLU A 84 -22.02 3.31 12.48
C GLU A 84 -20.71 3.98 12.86
N VAL A 85 -20.78 5.00 13.72
CA VAL A 85 -19.60 5.67 14.26
C VAL A 85 -19.14 4.96 15.53
N ILE A 86 -17.85 4.64 15.58
CA ILE A 86 -17.20 4.02 16.73
C ILE A 86 -16.43 5.10 17.49
N ASP A 87 -16.78 5.26 18.76
CA ASP A 87 -16.08 6.17 19.66
C ASP A 87 -14.70 5.62 19.99
N LEU A 88 -13.68 6.44 19.74
CA LEU A 88 -12.30 6.13 20.07
C LEU A 88 -12.02 6.82 21.40
N ASP A 89 -11.68 6.07 22.44
CA ASP A 89 -11.17 6.62 23.71
C ASP A 89 -9.73 7.18 23.52
N GLY A 90 -9.57 8.11 22.57
CA GLY A 90 -8.30 8.63 22.06
C GLY A 90 -8.48 9.36 20.72
N ARG A 91 -7.40 9.93 20.20
CA ARG A 91 -7.40 10.68 18.93
C ARG A 91 -6.64 9.93 17.86
N LEU A 92 -7.10 9.99 16.61
CA LEU A 92 -6.39 9.37 15.50
C LEU A 92 -5.09 10.13 15.21
N MET A 93 -4.00 9.39 15.00
CA MET A 93 -2.75 9.99 14.53
C MET A 93 -2.85 10.30 13.02
N THR A 94 -2.98 11.58 12.67
CA THR A 94 -3.31 12.09 11.31
C THR A 94 -2.34 11.72 10.19
N SER A 95 -1.09 11.36 10.50
CA SER A 95 -0.08 11.10 9.46
C SER A 95 -0.35 9.82 8.66
N SER A 96 -1.18 8.92 9.19
CA SER A 96 -1.43 7.63 8.56
C SER A 96 -2.83 7.52 7.96
N ASN A 97 -3.89 7.92 8.68
CA ASN A 97 -5.28 7.48 8.40
C ASN A 97 -5.34 5.97 8.02
N ARG A 98 -4.34 5.19 8.42
CA ARG A 98 -4.14 3.82 7.98
C ARG A 98 -4.79 2.95 9.01
N VAL A 99 -5.92 2.38 8.62
CA VAL A 99 -6.50 1.25 9.31
C VAL A 99 -5.90 0.00 8.68
N VAL A 100 -5.28 -0.84 9.49
CA VAL A 100 -4.72 -2.12 9.04
C VAL A 100 -5.55 -3.23 9.64
N TRP A 101 -6.09 -4.13 8.82
CA TRP A 101 -6.83 -5.28 9.32
C TRP A 101 -5.89 -6.39 9.76
N LEU A 102 -6.08 -6.88 10.97
CA LEU A 102 -5.38 -8.03 11.52
C LEU A 102 -6.07 -9.33 11.09
N ASP A 103 -7.40 -9.33 11.15
CA ASP A 103 -8.28 -10.41 10.77
C ASP A 103 -9.64 -9.83 10.29
N GLU A 104 -10.65 -10.69 10.13
CA GLU A 104 -11.99 -10.31 9.66
C GLU A 104 -12.70 -9.28 10.54
N GLU A 105 -12.42 -9.27 11.84
CA GLU A 105 -13.16 -8.49 12.83
C GLU A 105 -12.26 -7.51 13.60
N THR A 106 -10.94 -7.64 13.50
CA THR A 106 -9.97 -6.86 14.28
C THR A 106 -9.15 -5.96 13.38
N ALA A 107 -9.21 -4.66 13.65
CA ALA A 107 -8.41 -3.64 12.99
C ALA A 107 -7.41 -2.99 13.95
N VAL A 108 -6.27 -2.59 13.42
CA VAL A 108 -5.21 -1.86 14.11
C VAL A 108 -5.31 -0.38 13.73
N LEU A 109 -5.41 0.45 14.76
CA LEU A 109 -5.43 1.90 14.68
C LEU A 109 -4.18 2.47 15.36
N LEU A 110 -3.76 3.67 14.98
CA LEU A 110 -2.78 4.46 15.72
C LEU A 110 -3.49 5.62 16.42
N LEU A 111 -3.43 5.61 17.74
CA LEU A 111 -4.09 6.59 18.59
C LEU A 111 -3.09 7.40 19.40
N THR A 112 -3.46 8.59 19.82
CA THR A 112 -2.73 9.40 20.77
C THR A 112 -3.67 10.05 21.78
N GLU A 113 -3.15 10.33 22.97
CA GLU A 113 -3.83 11.14 24.00
C GLU A 113 -3.39 12.62 23.93
N GLU A 114 -2.46 12.96 23.04
CA GLU A 114 -1.99 14.33 22.87
C GLU A 114 -3.06 15.23 22.25
N ARG A 115 -3.18 16.44 22.81
CA ARG A 115 -4.16 17.45 22.34
C ARG A 115 -3.81 18.11 21.01
N SER A 116 -2.56 17.98 20.56
CA SER A 116 -2.08 18.59 19.33
C SER A 116 -1.10 17.65 18.67
N LEU A 117 -1.21 17.49 17.35
CA LEU A 117 -0.32 16.63 16.58
C LEU A 117 0.87 17.46 16.07
N SER A 118 2.07 16.94 16.28
CA SER A 118 3.33 17.50 15.81
C SER A 118 4.27 16.39 15.35
N GLN A 119 5.40 16.76 14.74
CA GLN A 119 6.44 15.78 14.37
C GLN A 119 7.03 15.03 15.58
N GLY A 120 6.87 15.57 16.79
CA GLY A 120 7.30 14.91 18.03
C GLY A 120 6.18 14.19 18.77
N THR A 121 4.99 14.09 18.18
CA THR A 121 3.86 13.40 18.82
C THR A 121 4.14 11.91 18.87
N ASN A 122 3.90 11.35 20.06
CA ASN A 122 3.87 9.92 20.28
C ASN A 122 2.43 9.45 20.41
N GLY A 123 2.24 8.16 20.19
CA GLY A 123 0.97 7.49 20.35
C GLY A 123 1.16 6.02 20.67
N PHE A 124 0.12 5.25 20.43
CA PHE A 124 0.10 3.83 20.69
C PHE A 124 -0.77 3.12 19.66
N PRO A 125 -0.47 1.86 19.35
CA PRO A 125 -1.38 1.05 18.58
C PRO A 125 -2.59 0.65 19.43
N ALA A 126 -3.76 0.58 18.81
CA ALA A 126 -4.98 0.11 19.44
C ALA A 126 -5.66 -0.91 18.54
N LEU A 127 -6.21 -1.96 19.17
CA LEU A 127 -7.01 -2.97 18.49
C LEU A 127 -8.48 -2.59 18.60
N LEU A 128 -9.12 -2.38 17.46
CA LEU A 128 -10.56 -2.23 17.35
C LEU A 128 -11.16 -3.59 16.98
N ASN A 129 -11.89 -4.20 17.90
CA ASN A 129 -12.76 -5.34 17.56
C ASN A 129 -14.10 -4.79 17.08
N THR A 130 -14.40 -4.97 15.80
CA THR A 130 -15.58 -4.40 15.13
C THR A 130 -16.89 -5.02 15.57
N SER A 131 -16.92 -6.32 15.90
CA SER A 131 -18.11 -7.02 16.39
C SER A 131 -18.60 -6.50 17.75
N SER A 132 -17.66 -6.32 18.69
CA SER A 132 -17.94 -5.84 20.04
C SER A 132 -17.81 -4.31 20.18
N LYS A 133 -17.24 -3.65 19.18
CA LYS A 133 -16.92 -2.21 19.14
C LYS A 133 -16.01 -1.78 20.29
N THR A 134 -15.16 -2.68 20.77
CA THR A 134 -14.23 -2.39 21.86
C THR A 134 -12.87 -1.99 21.31
N VAL A 135 -12.31 -0.93 21.87
CA VAL A 135 -10.93 -0.48 21.59
C VAL A 135 -10.02 -0.94 22.74
N THR A 136 -8.99 -1.71 22.40
CA THR A 136 -7.96 -2.17 23.34
C THR A 136 -6.64 -1.48 23.05
N LYS A 137 -6.17 -0.62 23.95
CA LYS A 137 -4.88 0.07 23.84
C LYS A 137 -3.73 -0.91 24.07
N LEU A 138 -2.76 -0.96 23.17
CA LEU A 138 -1.53 -1.71 23.39
C LEU A 138 -0.54 -0.83 24.16
N ASN A 139 0.11 -1.39 25.18
CA ASN A 139 1.08 -0.66 26.01
C ASN A 139 2.44 -0.56 25.29
N LEU A 140 2.44 0.14 24.15
CA LEU A 140 3.59 0.39 23.31
C LEU A 140 3.56 1.84 22.85
N GLU A 141 4.54 2.63 23.29
CA GLU A 141 4.68 4.02 22.83
C GLU A 141 5.39 4.02 21.48
N LEU A 142 4.75 4.61 20.49
CA LEU A 142 5.21 4.70 19.12
C LEU A 142 5.32 6.14 18.69
N SER A 143 6.37 6.46 17.92
CA SER A 143 6.44 7.74 17.21
C SER A 143 5.36 7.81 16.13
N ILE A 144 4.90 9.02 15.78
CA ILE A 144 4.00 9.29 14.65
C ILE A 144 4.50 8.80 13.28
N TYR A 145 5.78 8.43 13.18
CA TYR A 145 6.38 7.83 11.99
C TYR A 145 6.32 6.30 11.96
N ALA A 146 5.97 5.64 13.08
CA ALA A 146 5.80 4.20 13.12
C ALA A 146 4.52 3.84 12.36
N GLN A 147 4.65 3.16 11.22
CA GLN A 147 3.51 2.67 10.47
C GLN A 147 3.36 1.17 10.73
N PRO A 148 2.28 0.72 11.39
CA PRO A 148 2.03 -0.69 11.60
C PRO A 148 1.70 -1.36 10.27
N THR A 149 2.08 -2.62 10.17
CA THR A 149 1.56 -3.55 9.18
C THR A 149 1.13 -4.82 9.88
N ALA A 150 0.20 -5.54 9.28
CA ALA A 150 -0.24 -6.84 9.76
C ALA A 150 0.12 -7.90 8.73
N SER A 151 0.58 -9.05 9.21
CA SER A 151 0.70 -10.26 8.41
C SER A 151 -0.48 -11.20 8.64
N PRO A 152 -0.75 -12.14 7.71
CA PRO A 152 -1.89 -13.07 7.80
C PRO A 152 -1.90 -13.96 9.04
N ASP A 153 -0.76 -14.14 9.71
CA ASP A 153 -0.64 -14.90 10.95
C ASP A 153 -1.04 -14.11 12.21
N GLY A 154 -1.56 -12.89 12.05
CA GLY A 154 -1.96 -12.03 13.16
C GLY A 154 -0.78 -11.31 13.83
N THR A 155 0.41 -11.29 13.22
CA THR A 155 1.53 -10.48 13.73
C THR A 155 1.40 -9.04 13.25
N ILE A 156 1.50 -8.09 14.18
CA ILE A 156 1.64 -6.66 13.88
C ILE A 156 3.12 -6.30 13.93
N THR A 157 3.62 -5.73 12.85
CA THR A 157 5.01 -5.29 12.75
C THR A 157 5.09 -3.77 12.77
N PHE A 158 6.02 -3.25 13.56
CA PHE A 158 6.32 -1.82 13.64
C PHE A 158 7.76 -1.58 13.20
N GLY A 159 7.95 -0.55 12.36
CA GLY A 159 9.28 -0.06 12.06
C GLY A 159 9.79 0.71 13.26
N VAL A 160 10.95 0.32 13.80
CA VAL A 160 11.54 0.99 14.97
C VAL A 160 12.88 1.61 14.59
N ASN A 161 13.08 2.78 15.20
CA ASN A 161 14.15 3.73 14.95
C ASN A 161 15.57 3.18 15.18
N GLU A 162 16.54 3.90 14.61
CA GLU A 162 18.02 3.97 14.78
C GLU A 162 18.84 2.69 15.04
N ALA A 163 18.32 1.70 15.76
CA ALA A 163 18.98 0.45 16.14
C ALA A 163 18.81 -0.71 15.13
N GLY A 164 17.98 -0.54 14.09
CA GLY A 164 17.74 -1.61 13.09
C GLY A 164 16.90 -2.78 13.62
N GLU A 165 16.12 -2.55 14.67
CA GLU A 165 15.25 -3.55 15.28
C GLU A 165 13.81 -3.45 14.76
N LEU A 166 13.15 -4.60 14.67
CA LEU A 166 11.70 -4.68 14.46
C LEU A 166 11.01 -4.99 15.77
N GLN A 167 9.92 -4.27 16.04
CA GLN A 167 8.97 -4.68 17.07
C GLN A 167 7.86 -5.49 16.44
N LEU A 168 7.60 -6.65 17.04
CA LEU A 168 6.58 -7.60 16.63
C LEU A 168 5.60 -7.76 17.78
N TRP A 169 4.33 -7.53 17.53
CA TRP A 169 3.27 -7.81 18.48
C TRP A 169 2.41 -8.97 17.97
N GLN A 170 2.18 -9.96 18.83
CA GLN A 170 1.31 -11.10 18.54
C GLN A 170 0.73 -11.63 19.86
N ASP A 171 -0.57 -11.91 19.90
CA ASP A 171 -1.27 -12.52 21.04
C ASP A 171 -0.99 -11.82 22.40
N GLY A 172 -0.93 -10.49 22.39
CA GLY A 172 -0.67 -9.69 23.60
C GLY A 172 0.78 -9.70 24.07
N GLN A 173 1.69 -10.32 23.32
CA GLN A 173 3.13 -10.31 23.59
C GLN A 173 3.84 -9.37 22.62
N LEU A 174 4.74 -8.56 23.15
CA LEU A 174 5.68 -7.77 22.36
C LEU A 174 7.02 -8.50 22.34
N ALA A 175 7.55 -8.69 21.14
CA ALA A 175 8.89 -9.20 20.89
C ALA A 175 9.69 -8.19 20.07
N THR A 176 11.02 -8.29 20.19
CA THR A 176 11.97 -7.56 19.35
C THR A 176 12.70 -8.56 18.47
N ALA A 177 12.76 -8.29 17.18
CA ALA A 177 13.59 -9.02 16.23
C ALA A 177 14.71 -8.09 15.74
N SER A 178 15.94 -8.39 16.15
CA SER A 178 17.12 -7.72 15.61
C SER A 178 17.46 -8.33 14.26
N ILE A 179 17.65 -7.49 13.25
CA ILE A 179 18.10 -7.93 11.93
C ILE A 179 19.48 -7.30 11.74
N ALA A 180 20.53 -8.07 11.98
CA ALA A 180 21.92 -7.57 11.90
C ALA A 180 22.23 -6.95 10.53
N ALA A 181 21.57 -7.43 9.47
CA ALA A 181 21.64 -6.82 8.15
C ALA A 181 21.27 -5.33 8.13
N LEU A 182 20.28 -4.93 8.95
CA LEU A 182 19.80 -3.55 9.07
C LEU A 182 20.73 -2.68 9.93
N GLU A 183 21.51 -3.25 10.85
CA GLU A 183 22.50 -2.48 11.65
C GLU A 183 23.54 -1.76 10.78
N THR A 184 23.83 -2.32 9.61
CA THR A 184 24.77 -1.71 8.65
C THR A 184 24.16 -0.58 7.82
N TRP A 185 22.86 -0.33 7.96
CA TRP A 185 22.13 0.76 7.32
C TRP A 185 21.85 1.85 8.36
N PRO A 186 22.58 2.96 8.32
CA PRO A 186 22.64 3.93 9.41
C PRO A 186 21.37 4.78 9.60
N ASN A 187 20.27 4.46 8.91
CA ASN A 187 19.02 5.20 8.96
C ASN A 187 17.81 4.29 9.18
N HIS A 188 16.72 4.92 9.61
CA HIS A 188 15.44 4.30 9.96
C HIS A 188 14.99 3.24 8.95
N PHE A 189 14.74 2.02 9.42
CA PHE A 189 14.00 1.02 8.66
C PHE A 189 12.50 1.28 8.86
N GLY A 190 11.91 2.01 7.92
CA GLY A 190 10.51 2.39 7.91
C GLY A 190 9.64 1.38 7.17
N HIS A 191 8.37 1.34 7.54
CA HIS A 191 7.32 0.61 6.79
C HIS A 191 7.65 -0.87 6.57
N PRO A 192 7.94 -1.65 7.64
CA PRO A 192 8.21 -3.07 7.48
C PRO A 192 6.95 -3.83 7.11
N HIS A 193 7.04 -4.77 6.18
CA HIS A 193 6.00 -5.72 5.79
C HIS A 193 6.58 -7.13 5.84
N LEU A 194 6.02 -7.98 6.70
CA LEU A 194 6.37 -9.40 6.73
C LEU A 194 5.76 -10.13 5.53
N SER A 195 6.49 -11.11 4.99
CA SER A 195 5.92 -12.07 4.06
C SER A 195 4.80 -12.87 4.75
N PRO A 196 3.86 -13.48 3.99
CA PRO A 196 2.74 -14.23 4.57
C PRO A 196 3.13 -15.35 5.56
N ASN A 197 4.32 -15.92 5.39
CA ASN A 197 4.87 -16.94 6.28
C ASN A 197 5.74 -16.38 7.42
N GLY A 198 5.89 -15.07 7.54
CA GLY A 198 6.70 -14.38 8.57
C GLY A 198 8.21 -14.54 8.42
N ARG A 199 8.70 -15.22 7.37
CA ARG A 199 10.13 -15.58 7.21
C ARG A 199 10.97 -14.50 6.55
N LEU A 200 10.34 -13.55 5.87
CA LEU A 200 11.00 -12.42 5.21
C LEU A 200 10.36 -11.13 5.69
N VAL A 201 11.15 -10.06 5.64
CA VAL A 201 10.66 -8.70 5.84
C VAL A 201 11.20 -7.81 4.75
N ILE A 202 10.33 -6.94 4.24
CA ILE A 202 10.73 -5.84 3.37
C ILE A 202 10.33 -4.53 4.02
N GLY A 203 11.12 -3.50 3.83
CA GLY A 203 10.78 -2.15 4.27
C GLY A 203 11.64 -1.15 3.52
N THR A 204 11.64 0.08 3.98
CA THR A 204 12.36 1.19 3.35
C THR A 204 13.41 1.75 4.29
N SER A 205 14.53 2.21 3.73
CA SER A 205 15.56 2.92 4.49
C SER A 205 16.15 4.03 3.62
N THR A 206 16.73 5.06 4.23
CA THR A 206 17.52 6.06 3.49
C THR A 206 18.98 5.63 3.40
N SER A 207 19.57 5.76 2.22
CA SER A 207 21.00 5.49 2.05
C SER A 207 21.85 6.67 2.55
N GLU A 208 22.80 6.44 3.45
CA GLU A 208 23.84 7.44 3.77
C GLU A 208 24.87 7.59 2.65
N ALA A 209 25.14 6.51 1.91
CA ALA A 209 26.07 6.54 0.78
C ALA A 209 25.52 7.38 -0.39
N GLU A 210 24.20 7.47 -0.51
CA GLU A 210 23.51 8.28 -1.50
C GLU A 210 22.41 9.12 -0.81
N PRO A 211 22.80 10.24 -0.15
CA PRO A 211 21.85 11.07 0.57
C PRO A 211 20.68 11.49 -0.31
N GLY A 212 19.47 11.32 0.22
CA GLY A 212 18.25 11.59 -0.52
C GLY A 212 17.82 10.48 -1.47
N ARG A 213 18.31 9.24 -1.31
CA ARG A 213 17.73 8.02 -1.92
C ARG A 213 17.09 7.13 -0.87
N ILE A 214 15.93 6.58 -1.21
CA ILE A 214 15.26 5.53 -0.45
C ILE A 214 15.58 4.20 -1.10
N VAL A 215 15.85 3.20 -0.28
CA VAL A 215 16.14 1.85 -0.68
C VAL A 215 15.11 0.94 -0.05
N TYR A 216 14.44 0.12 -0.87
CA TYR A 216 13.70 -1.02 -0.33
C TYR A 216 14.68 -2.10 0.03
N LEU A 217 14.66 -2.52 1.29
CA LEU A 217 15.53 -3.56 1.81
C LEU A 217 14.69 -4.78 2.10
N LEU A 218 15.06 -5.89 1.46
CA LEU A 218 14.49 -7.22 1.71
C LEU A 218 15.48 -8.04 2.55
N ALA A 219 15.03 -8.57 3.68
CA ALA A 219 15.84 -9.32 4.62
C ALA A 219 15.13 -10.62 5.07
N SER A 220 15.93 -11.57 5.53
CA SER A 220 15.45 -12.82 6.12
C SER A 220 15.27 -12.70 7.62
N MET A 221 14.14 -13.16 8.15
CA MET A 221 13.85 -13.27 9.58
C MET A 221 14.46 -14.53 10.20
N ASP A 222 14.69 -15.58 9.42
CA ASP A 222 15.30 -16.84 9.90
C ASP A 222 16.82 -16.77 10.00
N GLN A 223 17.41 -15.88 9.22
CA GLN A 223 18.85 -15.67 9.19
C GLN A 223 19.11 -14.18 9.47
N PRO A 224 18.83 -13.69 10.69
CA PRO A 224 18.96 -12.27 11.01
C PRO A 224 20.41 -11.79 10.85
N ASP A 225 21.39 -12.69 10.98
CA ASP A 225 22.82 -12.44 10.74
C ASP A 225 23.21 -12.41 9.24
N SER A 226 22.28 -12.72 8.33
CA SER A 226 22.54 -12.74 6.89
C SER A 226 22.56 -11.34 6.28
N LYS A 227 23.12 -11.22 5.07
CA LYS A 227 23.13 -9.95 4.32
C LYS A 227 21.72 -9.60 3.85
N ILE A 228 21.49 -8.31 3.62
CA ILE A 228 20.36 -7.81 2.82
C ILE A 228 20.26 -8.65 1.54
N LEU A 229 19.11 -9.28 1.32
CA LEU A 229 18.86 -10.12 0.16
C LEU A 229 18.78 -9.27 -1.11
N HIS A 230 18.10 -8.12 -0.99
CA HIS A 230 17.95 -7.20 -2.11
C HIS A 230 17.81 -5.73 -1.67
N ALA A 231 18.36 -4.83 -2.47
CA ALA A 231 18.29 -3.38 -2.31
C ALA A 231 17.75 -2.75 -3.59
N ILE A 232 16.57 -2.12 -3.52
CA ILE A 232 15.94 -1.47 -4.67
C ILE A 232 16.02 0.04 -4.44
N HIS A 233 16.89 0.69 -5.19
CA HIS A 233 17.04 2.14 -5.11
C HIS A 233 15.84 2.80 -5.79
N ALA A 234 15.31 3.83 -5.14
CA ALA A 234 14.34 4.76 -5.68
C ALA A 234 14.80 6.19 -5.33
N ILE A 235 14.50 7.16 -6.20
CA ILE A 235 14.81 8.57 -5.96
C ILE A 235 13.57 9.22 -5.32
N PRO A 236 13.50 9.32 -3.98
CA PRO A 236 12.33 9.76 -3.26
C PRO A 236 11.96 11.19 -3.59
N THR A 237 10.68 11.47 -3.44
CA THR A 237 10.20 12.82 -3.17
C THR A 237 10.35 13.10 -1.68
N ASP A 238 10.06 14.33 -1.25
CA ASP A 238 9.91 14.75 0.15
C ASP A 238 9.18 13.74 1.08
N ALA A 239 9.95 12.80 1.63
CA ALA A 239 9.93 12.05 2.90
C ALA A 239 8.63 11.52 3.56
N ALA A 240 7.42 11.73 3.04
CA ALA A 240 6.18 11.30 3.71
C ALA A 240 5.20 10.57 2.79
N ILE A 241 5.69 9.76 1.85
CA ILE A 241 4.82 9.02 0.94
C ILE A 241 4.54 7.60 1.46
N PRO A 242 3.30 7.11 1.38
CA PRO A 242 3.00 5.69 1.55
C PRO A 242 3.87 4.81 0.62
N TRP A 243 4.76 4.00 1.19
CA TRP A 243 5.53 3.02 0.44
C TRP A 243 4.62 1.82 0.19
N HIS A 244 4.04 1.72 -1.00
CA HIS A 244 3.11 0.65 -1.35
C HIS A 244 3.88 -0.64 -1.55
N ILE A 245 3.92 -1.45 -0.49
CA ILE A 245 4.55 -2.76 -0.45
C ILE A 245 3.45 -3.79 -0.23
N VAL A 246 3.30 -4.72 -1.17
CA VAL A 246 2.28 -5.78 -1.08
C VAL A 246 2.87 -7.12 -1.49
N TRP A 247 2.94 -8.05 -0.55
CA TRP A 247 3.39 -9.41 -0.80
C TRP A 247 2.35 -10.22 -1.58
N SER A 248 2.80 -11.09 -2.48
CA SER A 248 1.96 -12.14 -3.03
C SER A 248 1.50 -13.09 -1.92
N PRO A 249 0.32 -13.72 -2.02
CA PRO A 249 -0.20 -14.62 -0.98
C PRO A 249 0.71 -15.82 -0.65
N ASP A 250 1.52 -16.27 -1.61
CA ASP A 250 2.50 -17.35 -1.44
C ASP A 250 3.88 -16.86 -0.95
N GLY A 251 4.05 -15.54 -0.80
CA GLY A 251 5.28 -14.89 -0.38
C GLY A 251 6.45 -15.01 -1.38
N GLN A 252 6.21 -15.42 -2.63
CA GLN A 252 7.27 -15.55 -3.63
C GLN A 252 7.60 -14.26 -4.36
N PHE A 253 6.70 -13.28 -4.37
CA PHE A 253 6.90 -11.98 -4.98
C PHE A 253 6.44 -10.85 -4.05
N VAL A 254 7.04 -9.68 -4.24
CA VAL A 254 6.57 -8.43 -3.67
C VAL A 254 6.29 -7.44 -4.78
N ALA A 255 5.10 -6.84 -4.73
CA ALA A 255 4.70 -5.74 -5.59
C ALA A 255 5.02 -4.42 -4.90
N LEU A 256 5.70 -3.54 -5.63
CA LEU A 256 6.21 -2.26 -5.15
C LEU A 256 5.73 -1.14 -6.05
N SER A 257 5.39 0.00 -5.45
CA SER A 257 5.20 1.26 -6.16
C SER A 257 6.12 2.34 -5.56
N PRO A 258 7.42 2.32 -5.89
CA PRO A 258 8.37 3.36 -5.46
C PRO A 258 7.89 4.75 -5.87
N PRO A 259 7.72 5.69 -4.92
CA PRO A 259 7.66 7.10 -5.29
C PRO A 259 9.03 7.47 -5.87
N SER A 260 9.02 7.95 -7.12
CA SER A 260 10.23 8.35 -7.81
C SER A 260 10.02 9.63 -8.61
N TRP A 261 10.96 10.56 -8.49
CA TRP A 261 11.09 11.67 -9.46
C TRP A 261 11.68 11.23 -10.80
N ASP A 262 12.30 10.05 -10.82
CA ASP A 262 12.81 9.46 -12.05
C ASP A 262 11.69 8.68 -12.73
N PHE A 263 11.17 9.22 -13.82
CA PHE A 263 10.15 8.59 -14.67
C PHE A 263 10.57 7.21 -15.22
N VAL A 264 11.86 6.89 -15.19
CA VAL A 264 12.38 5.55 -15.56
C VAL A 264 12.14 4.53 -14.45
N GLU A 265 12.13 4.98 -13.20
CA GLU A 265 11.93 4.13 -12.02
C GLU A 265 10.53 4.27 -11.40
N ALA A 266 9.81 5.35 -11.75
CA ALA A 266 8.45 5.64 -11.32
C ALA A 266 7.47 4.67 -11.97
N GLY A 267 6.91 3.77 -11.16
CA GLY A 267 5.96 2.78 -11.63
C GLY A 267 5.88 1.58 -10.72
N TYR A 268 5.20 0.55 -11.23
CA TYR A 268 4.98 -0.69 -10.50
C TYR A 268 6.08 -1.69 -10.83
N TRP A 269 6.56 -2.37 -9.80
CA TRP A 269 7.58 -3.39 -9.90
C TRP A 269 7.14 -4.65 -9.19
N LEU A 270 7.45 -5.81 -9.78
CA LEU A 270 7.44 -7.08 -9.06
C LEU A 270 8.87 -7.52 -8.82
N VAL A 271 9.16 -7.93 -7.60
CA VAL A 271 10.47 -8.44 -7.22
C VAL A 271 10.29 -9.80 -6.58
N SER A 272 11.05 -10.79 -7.02
CA SER A 272 11.01 -12.10 -6.38
C SER A 272 11.59 -12.02 -4.97
N ALA A 273 11.07 -12.85 -4.07
CA ALA A 273 11.46 -12.91 -2.67
C ALA A 273 12.94 -13.26 -2.45
N ASP A 274 13.57 -13.91 -3.43
CA ASP A 274 15.01 -14.20 -3.45
C ASP A 274 15.86 -13.12 -4.14
N GLY A 275 15.23 -12.06 -4.66
CA GLY A 275 15.86 -10.94 -5.36
C GLY A 275 16.44 -11.30 -6.74
N THR A 276 16.20 -12.51 -7.26
CA THR A 276 16.74 -12.96 -8.55
C THR A 276 16.01 -12.38 -9.76
N SER A 277 14.76 -11.97 -9.58
CA SER A 277 13.90 -11.41 -10.62
C SER A 277 13.35 -10.05 -10.23
N LYS A 278 13.35 -9.14 -11.20
CA LYS A 278 12.75 -7.80 -11.10
C LYS A 278 12.03 -7.49 -12.41
N ILE A 279 10.72 -7.32 -12.34
CA ILE A 279 9.83 -7.09 -13.48
C ILE A 279 9.24 -5.70 -13.38
N PHE A 280 9.42 -4.89 -14.42
CA PHE A 280 8.77 -3.58 -14.51
C PHE A 280 7.38 -3.72 -15.13
N LEU A 281 6.35 -3.35 -14.39
CA LEU A 281 4.96 -3.40 -14.85
C LEU A 281 4.54 -2.12 -15.57
N GLY A 282 5.33 -1.04 -15.49
CA GLY A 282 5.05 0.22 -16.18
C GLY A 282 4.78 1.38 -15.23
N PRO A 283 4.69 2.60 -15.76
CA PRO A 283 4.46 3.79 -14.96
C PRO A 283 3.05 3.75 -14.36
N GLY A 284 2.96 4.17 -13.09
CA GLY A 284 1.67 4.42 -12.46
C GLY A 284 1.03 5.72 -12.96
N PRO A 285 -0.28 5.91 -12.78
CA PRO A 285 -0.96 7.14 -13.17
C PRO A 285 -0.35 8.39 -12.52
N ASP A 286 0.18 8.24 -11.31
CA ASP A 286 0.78 9.33 -10.53
C ASP A 286 2.26 9.56 -10.85
N ALA A 287 2.88 8.74 -11.71
CA ALA A 287 4.23 9.03 -12.22
C ALA A 287 4.28 10.36 -13.02
N ILE A 288 3.12 10.88 -13.43
CA ILE A 288 2.96 12.12 -14.18
C ILE A 288 2.39 13.26 -13.30
N ILE A 289 1.68 12.93 -12.21
CA ILE A 289 0.93 13.89 -11.39
C ILE A 289 1.43 13.82 -9.94
N TRP A 290 2.12 14.88 -9.55
CA TRP A 290 2.64 15.11 -8.22
C TRP A 290 1.48 15.19 -7.20
N GLY A 291 1.32 14.15 -6.38
CA GLY A 291 0.42 14.22 -5.22
C GLY A 291 -0.24 12.87 -4.89
N SER A 292 0.19 12.26 -3.79
CA SER A 292 -0.58 11.39 -2.87
C SER A 292 -1.46 10.23 -3.40
N GLY A 293 -1.46 9.92 -4.70
CA GLY A 293 -2.47 9.08 -5.33
C GLY A 293 -2.11 7.62 -5.60
N PHE A 294 -0.88 7.16 -5.31
CA PHE A 294 -0.46 5.82 -5.71
C PHE A 294 -1.45 4.77 -5.18
N SER A 295 -2.20 4.12 -6.07
CA SER A 295 -2.99 2.94 -5.70
C SER A 295 -2.02 1.80 -5.43
N ALA A 296 -2.20 1.10 -4.31
CA ALA A 296 -1.40 -0.09 -4.06
C ALA A 296 -1.73 -1.16 -5.12
N PRO A 297 -0.73 -1.89 -5.67
CA PRO A 297 -1.02 -3.08 -6.45
C PRO A 297 -1.69 -4.13 -5.54
N VAL A 298 -2.58 -4.94 -6.09
CA VAL A 298 -3.32 -5.95 -5.32
C VAL A 298 -3.23 -7.29 -5.99
N TRP A 299 -2.91 -8.31 -5.20
CA TRP A 299 -2.82 -9.69 -5.67
C TRP A 299 -4.20 -10.32 -5.66
N LEU A 300 -4.61 -10.86 -6.81
CA LEU A 300 -5.79 -11.72 -6.91
C LEU A 300 -5.50 -13.11 -6.36
N ASP A 301 -4.27 -13.59 -6.59
CA ASP A 301 -3.72 -14.84 -6.08
C ASP A 301 -2.18 -14.78 -6.16
N ALA A 302 -1.51 -15.94 -6.06
CA ALA A 302 -0.06 -16.05 -6.13
C ALA A 302 0.55 -15.64 -7.49
N GLU A 303 -0.23 -15.67 -8.57
CA GLU A 303 0.27 -15.51 -9.94
C GLU A 303 -0.25 -14.24 -10.62
N ARG A 304 -1.33 -13.63 -10.11
CA ARG A 304 -2.01 -12.52 -10.78
C ARG A 304 -2.07 -11.28 -9.89
N VAL A 305 -1.62 -10.16 -10.44
CA VAL A 305 -1.62 -8.85 -9.77
C VAL A 305 -2.37 -7.82 -10.59
N VAL A 306 -3.20 -7.02 -9.93
CA VAL A 306 -3.94 -5.89 -10.48
C VAL A 306 -3.34 -4.59 -9.99
N PHE A 307 -3.22 -3.62 -10.88
CA PHE A 307 -2.66 -2.31 -10.60
C PHE A 307 -3.25 -1.25 -11.52
N SER A 308 -3.26 0.00 -11.09
CA SER A 308 -3.61 1.12 -11.96
C SER A 308 -2.40 1.53 -12.77
N ALA A 309 -2.52 1.72 -14.08
CA ALA A 309 -1.41 2.15 -14.91
C ALA A 309 -1.85 3.11 -16.00
N VAL A 310 -0.91 3.94 -16.45
CA VAL A 310 -1.06 4.73 -17.68
C VAL A 310 -0.26 4.06 -18.78
N TRP A 311 -0.94 3.70 -19.87
CA TRP A 311 -0.33 3.09 -21.03
C TRP A 311 -0.96 3.64 -22.31
N ASP A 312 -0.11 4.09 -23.24
CA ASP A 312 -0.55 4.66 -24.53
C ASP A 312 -1.60 5.78 -24.39
N GLY A 313 -1.40 6.68 -23.41
CA GLY A 313 -2.31 7.80 -23.15
C GLY A 313 -3.65 7.41 -22.52
N LYS A 314 -3.82 6.17 -22.08
CA LYS A 314 -5.00 5.70 -21.33
C LYS A 314 -4.62 5.34 -19.92
N ALA A 315 -5.36 5.86 -18.94
CA ALA A 315 -5.31 5.39 -17.56
C ALA A 315 -6.37 4.30 -17.35
N GLY A 316 -6.07 3.28 -16.57
CA GLY A 316 -7.04 2.25 -16.20
C GLY A 316 -6.42 1.12 -15.38
N LEU A 317 -7.24 0.16 -14.99
CA LEU A 317 -6.78 -1.03 -14.30
C LEU A 317 -6.20 -2.05 -15.28
N GLN A 318 -5.04 -2.59 -14.94
CA GLN A 318 -4.38 -3.66 -15.66
C GLN A 318 -4.20 -4.87 -14.76
N LEU A 319 -4.24 -6.05 -15.38
CA LEU A 319 -3.84 -7.31 -14.77
C LEU A 319 -2.54 -7.78 -15.39
N TYR A 320 -1.62 -8.25 -14.57
CA TYR A 320 -0.42 -8.95 -14.99
C TYR A 320 -0.44 -10.39 -14.47
N ASP A 321 -0.25 -11.33 -15.37
CA ASP A 321 -0.23 -12.77 -15.10
C ASP A 321 1.22 -13.26 -15.15
N LEU A 322 1.74 -13.70 -14.01
CA LEU A 322 3.10 -14.22 -13.87
C LEU A 322 3.31 -15.55 -14.60
N ALA A 323 2.29 -16.40 -14.67
CA ALA A 323 2.40 -17.72 -15.27
C ALA A 323 2.55 -17.64 -16.79
N THR A 324 1.85 -16.69 -17.43
CA THR A 324 1.94 -16.46 -18.88
C THR A 324 2.89 -15.34 -19.26
N ASN A 325 3.30 -14.49 -18.30
CA ASN A 325 4.06 -13.26 -18.54
C ASN A 325 3.31 -12.31 -19.49
N GLU A 326 1.98 -12.28 -19.39
CA GLU A 326 1.08 -11.46 -20.19
C GLU A 326 0.42 -10.36 -19.35
N ARG A 327 -0.12 -9.35 -20.06
CA ARG A 327 -0.74 -8.18 -19.46
C ARG A 327 -2.04 -7.86 -20.17
N PHE A 328 -3.05 -7.49 -19.41
CA PHE A 328 -4.40 -7.27 -19.89
C PHE A 328 -4.95 -5.95 -19.36
N TRP A 329 -5.77 -5.27 -20.17
CA TRP A 329 -6.68 -4.24 -19.65
C TRP A 329 -7.86 -4.92 -18.98
N LEU A 330 -8.23 -4.44 -17.80
CA LEU A 330 -9.49 -4.84 -17.19
C LEU A 330 -10.63 -3.97 -17.72
N ASP A 331 -11.64 -4.60 -18.31
CA ASP A 331 -12.89 -3.98 -18.70
C ASP A 331 -13.63 -3.56 -17.45
N THR A 332 -13.42 -2.31 -17.06
CA THR A 332 -14.11 -1.67 -15.96
C THR A 332 -14.83 -0.46 -16.53
N PRO A 333 -16.10 -0.23 -16.16
CA PRO A 333 -16.88 0.83 -16.78
C PRO A 333 -16.22 2.20 -16.58
N GLN A 334 -15.93 2.83 -17.72
CA GLN A 334 -15.58 4.25 -17.85
C GLN A 334 -14.35 4.75 -17.07
N PHE A 335 -13.20 4.09 -17.21
CA PHE A 335 -11.93 4.82 -17.24
C PHE A 335 -11.73 5.48 -18.61
N ALA A 336 -12.64 6.35 -19.04
CA ALA A 336 -12.39 7.22 -20.18
C ALA A 336 -11.61 8.46 -19.71
N VAL A 337 -10.42 8.28 -19.14
CA VAL A 337 -9.48 9.40 -19.00
C VAL A 337 -8.91 9.64 -20.38
N THR A 338 -9.62 10.44 -21.18
CA THR A 338 -9.06 10.99 -22.40
C THR A 338 -8.01 12.00 -21.96
N LEU A 339 -6.72 11.65 -22.08
CA LEU A 339 -5.62 12.60 -21.91
C LEU A 339 -5.76 13.66 -23.00
N HIS A 340 -6.49 14.73 -22.70
CA HIS A 340 -6.60 15.88 -23.59
C HIS A 340 -5.24 16.57 -23.68
N ASP A 341 -4.77 16.72 -24.91
CA ASP A 341 -3.57 17.46 -25.28
C ASP A 341 -3.46 18.80 -24.52
N GLY A 342 -2.45 18.88 -23.64
CA GLY A 342 -2.01 20.14 -23.05
C GLY A 342 -2.23 20.24 -21.55
N LEU A 343 -1.12 20.14 -20.81
CA LEU A 343 -0.94 20.74 -19.49
C LEU A 343 -1.61 22.13 -19.40
N ARG A 344 -2.70 22.20 -18.64
CA ARG A 344 -3.08 23.39 -17.87
C ARG A 344 -3.58 22.93 -16.50
N LEU A 345 -2.76 23.19 -15.49
CA LEU A 345 -3.19 23.18 -14.10
C LEU A 345 -4.29 24.23 -13.93
N ALA A 346 -5.50 23.78 -13.63
CA ALA A 346 -6.56 24.61 -13.07
C ALA A 346 -7.32 23.81 -12.02
N GLU A 347 -7.22 24.33 -10.80
CA GLU A 347 -7.93 24.08 -9.55
C GLU A 347 -8.99 22.97 -9.46
N GLY A 348 -8.69 22.00 -8.59
CA GLY A 348 -9.69 21.59 -7.59
C GLY A 348 -10.37 20.24 -7.78
N GLN A 349 -9.61 19.15 -7.91
CA GLN A 349 -10.03 17.81 -7.47
C GLN A 349 -8.82 16.88 -7.41
N MET A 350 -8.48 16.39 -6.21
CA MET A 350 -7.50 15.32 -6.01
C MET A 350 -8.21 13.98 -6.15
N ILE A 351 -7.57 13.04 -6.86
CA ILE A 351 -7.96 11.62 -6.89
C ILE A 351 -7.33 10.97 -5.66
N SER A 352 -8.15 10.33 -4.82
CA SER A 352 -7.74 9.63 -3.59
C SER A 352 -7.22 8.21 -3.92
N PRO A 353 -6.23 7.67 -3.18
CA PRO A 353 -5.65 6.36 -3.48
C PRO A 353 -6.62 5.20 -3.27
N VAL A 354 -6.64 4.29 -4.24
CA VAL A 354 -7.47 3.08 -4.25
C VAL A 354 -6.87 2.00 -3.34
N GLN A 355 -7.70 1.43 -2.46
CA GLN A 355 -7.41 0.18 -1.73
C GLN A 355 -8.35 -0.89 -2.31
N LEU A 356 -7.80 -1.87 -3.04
CA LEU A 356 -8.56 -3.00 -3.57
C LEU A 356 -8.45 -4.16 -2.55
N ALA A 357 -9.56 -4.83 -2.24
CA ALA A 357 -9.56 -6.08 -1.48
C ALA A 357 -9.96 -7.22 -2.43
N THR A 358 -9.37 -8.40 -2.21
CA THR A 358 -9.69 -9.63 -2.94
C THR A 358 -10.26 -10.63 -1.95
N GLY A 359 -11.49 -11.07 -2.18
CA GLY A 359 -12.07 -12.17 -1.42
C GLY A 359 -11.35 -13.46 -1.79
N LEU A 360 -10.72 -14.12 -0.82
CA LEU A 360 -10.19 -15.47 -0.98
C LEU A 360 -11.35 -16.46 -0.75
N GLU A 361 -11.55 -17.38 -1.70
CA GLU A 361 -12.36 -18.59 -1.49
C GLU A 361 -11.57 -19.69 -0.78
#